data_AF-A0A0D2DCZ6-F1
#
_entry.id   AF-A0A0D2DCZ6-F1
#
_cell.length_a   1.000
_cell.length_b   1.000
_cell.length_c   1.000
_cell.angle_alpha   90.00
_cell.angle_beta   90.00
_cell.angle_gamma   90.00
#
_symmetry.space_group_name_H-M   'P 1'
#
loop_
_entity.id
_entity.type
_entity.pdbx_description
1 polymer ?
#
loop_
_entity_poly.entity_id
_entity_poly.type
_entity_poly.pdbx_seq_one_letter_code
_entity_poly.pdbx_strand_id
1 'polypeptide(L)'
;MQLVAQLQEVLAKTVDAFDNFCSTYSIIFEHLPSEYQVFGRRVNEFRTLKTKLDYLRYRCAEHARILELQLNHEALILSRGQSQLAKDNKRFSLVMLLYISPVALTASVFSMDKPILPLVRPTFAWFAALILLFSLGGLVVHGALFWWQWREVMDLCRRFPTDLIVLLRFTRRGRKPPQDIERAAGMTPGLAIGDAPRVGSSDTGNASHV
;
A
#
# COMPACT_ATOMS: atom_id res chain seq x y z
N MET A 1 -24.01 -14.23 7.48
CA MET A 1 -24.47 -13.65 6.19
C MET A 1 -25.54 -14.47 5.47
N GLN A 2 -25.54 -15.80 5.58
CA GLN A 2 -26.46 -16.69 4.85
C GLN A 2 -27.95 -16.44 5.17
N LEU A 3 -28.27 -16.16 6.43
CA LEU A 3 -29.64 -15.87 6.88
C LEU A 3 -30.19 -14.54 6.32
N VAL A 4 -29.34 -13.51 6.22
CA VAL A 4 -29.69 -12.21 5.63
C VAL A 4 -29.91 -12.33 4.13
N ALA A 5 -29.11 -13.13 3.44
CA ALA A 5 -29.28 -13.41 2.02
C ALA A 5 -30.59 -14.17 1.74
N GLN A 6 -30.92 -15.18 2.56
CA GLN A 6 -32.19 -15.91 2.45
C GLN A 6 -33.40 -15.01 2.71
N LEU A 7 -33.35 -14.18 3.76
CA LEU A 7 -34.43 -13.25 4.08
C LEU A 7 -34.63 -12.23 2.95
N GLN A 8 -33.55 -11.71 2.39
CA GLN A 8 -33.59 -10.77 1.26
C GLN A 8 -34.15 -11.45 0.00
N GLU A 9 -33.78 -12.70 -0.28
CA GLU A 9 -34.27 -13.45 -1.44
C GLU A 9 -35.77 -13.72 -1.33
N VAL A 10 -36.25 -14.16 -0.15
CA VAL A 10 -37.67 -14.38 0.11
C VAL A 10 -38.44 -13.07 -0.02
N LEU A 11 -37.94 -12.00 0.60
CA LEU A 11 -38.57 -10.69 0.53
C LEU A 11 -38.60 -10.12 -0.90
N ALA A 12 -37.52 -10.31 -1.66
CA ALA A 12 -37.46 -9.93 -3.07
C ALA A 12 -38.51 -10.70 -3.88
N LYS A 13 -38.57 -12.03 -3.75
CA LYS A 13 -39.56 -12.87 -4.43
C LYS A 13 -41.00 -12.48 -4.08
N THR A 14 -41.27 -12.15 -2.82
CA THR A 14 -42.60 -11.71 -2.39
C THR A 14 -42.98 -10.36 -2.99
N VAL A 15 -42.05 -9.40 -3.01
CA VAL A 15 -42.28 -8.08 -3.62
C VAL A 15 -42.43 -8.19 -5.14
N ASP A 16 -41.61 -9.00 -5.81
CA ASP A 16 -41.63 -9.15 -7.26
C ASP A 16 -42.88 -9.92 -7.73
N ALA A 17 -43.30 -10.95 -6.98
CA ALA A 17 -44.57 -11.64 -7.24
C ALA A 17 -45.77 -10.69 -7.07
N PHE A 18 -45.68 -9.77 -6.11
CA PHE A 18 -46.70 -8.76 -5.89
C PHE A 18 -46.74 -7.70 -7.01
N ASP A 19 -45.58 -7.19 -7.42
CA ASP A 19 -45.48 -6.23 -8.52
C ASP A 19 -45.99 -6.86 -9.85
N ASN A 20 -45.71 -8.14 -10.10
CA ASN A 20 -46.27 -8.89 -11.23
C ASN A 20 -47.79 -9.08 -11.13
N PHE A 21 -48.32 -9.33 -9.93
CA PHE A 21 -49.75 -9.45 -9.73
C PHE A 21 -50.45 -8.10 -9.97
N CYS A 22 -49.91 -7.01 -9.43
CA CYS A 22 -50.45 -5.66 -9.64
C CYS A 22 -50.36 -5.20 -11.09
N SER A 23 -49.30 -5.55 -11.82
CA SER A 23 -49.19 -5.22 -13.26
C SER A 23 -50.16 -6.02 -14.11
N THR A 24 -50.39 -7.30 -13.77
CA THR A 24 -51.31 -8.19 -14.50
C THR A 24 -52.78 -7.81 -14.29
N TYR A 25 -53.14 -7.30 -13.11
CA TYR A 25 -54.51 -6.92 -12.76
C TYR A 25 -54.69 -5.41 -12.59
N SER A 26 -53.89 -4.60 -13.29
CA SER A 26 -53.85 -3.13 -13.15
C SER A 26 -55.22 -2.45 -13.22
N ILE A 27 -56.12 -2.94 -14.08
CA ILE A 27 -57.49 -2.44 -14.27
C ILE A 27 -58.36 -2.62 -13.02
N ILE A 28 -58.15 -3.70 -12.25
CA ILE A 28 -58.87 -3.99 -11.00
C ILE A 28 -58.30 -3.14 -9.85
N PHE A 29 -57.00 -2.85 -9.90
CA PHE A 29 -56.30 -2.08 -8.87
C PHE A 29 -56.42 -0.56 -9.03
N GLU A 30 -56.85 -0.06 -10.18
CA GLU A 30 -57.03 1.37 -10.46
C GLU A 30 -58.15 1.99 -9.61
N HIS A 31 -59.13 1.18 -9.18
CA HIS A 31 -60.27 1.59 -8.35
C HIS A 31 -60.36 0.76 -7.07
N LEU A 32 -59.23 0.64 -6.36
CA LEU A 32 -59.18 -0.15 -5.13
C LEU A 32 -60.12 0.44 -4.05
N PRO A 33 -61.11 -0.32 -3.54
CA PRO A 33 -61.97 0.14 -2.46
C PRO A 33 -61.16 0.56 -1.23
N SER A 34 -61.64 1.53 -0.45
CA SER A 34 -60.91 2.07 0.71
C SER A 34 -60.47 0.99 1.72
N GLU A 35 -61.23 -0.11 1.79
CA GLU A 35 -60.98 -1.30 2.60
C GLU A 35 -59.63 -1.97 2.31
N TYR A 36 -59.13 -1.89 1.08
CA TYR A 36 -57.87 -2.50 0.65
C TYR A 36 -56.66 -1.54 0.70
N GLN A 37 -56.84 -0.27 1.07
CA GLN A 37 -55.72 0.68 1.25
C GLN A 37 -54.74 0.23 2.33
N VAL A 38 -55.22 -0.50 3.34
CA VAL A 38 -54.38 -1.09 4.41
C VAL A 38 -53.38 -2.10 3.84
N PHE A 39 -53.77 -2.84 2.82
CA PHE A 39 -52.92 -3.81 2.15
C PHE A 39 -51.85 -3.12 1.28
N GLY A 40 -52.22 -2.07 0.55
CA GLY A 40 -51.27 -1.24 -0.19
C GLY A 40 -50.21 -0.58 0.72
N ARG A 41 -50.61 -0.13 1.92
CA ARG A 41 -49.65 0.36 2.94
C ARG A 41 -48.67 -0.72 3.37
N ARG A 42 -49.14 -1.93 3.69
CA ARG A 42 -48.26 -3.05 4.07
C ARG A 42 -47.28 -3.45 2.97
N VAL A 43 -47.70 -3.43 1.71
CA VAL A 43 -46.78 -3.68 0.58
C VAL A 43 -45.70 -2.60 0.49
N ASN A 44 -46.06 -1.34 0.67
CA ASN A 44 -45.08 -0.25 0.71
C ASN A 44 -44.12 -0.38 1.92
N GLU A 45 -44.59 -0.86 3.07
CA GLU A 45 -43.75 -1.20 4.21
C GLU A 45 -42.76 -2.33 3.86
N PHE A 46 -43.21 -3.38 3.17
CA PHE A 46 -42.31 -4.43 2.69
C PHE A 46 -41.28 -3.91 1.67
N ARG A 47 -41.68 -3.01 0.77
CA ARG A 47 -40.77 -2.36 -0.19
C ARG A 47 -39.72 -1.51 0.52
N THR A 48 -40.12 -0.73 1.53
CA THR A 48 -39.18 0.07 2.35
C THR A 48 -38.30 -0.80 3.24
N LEU A 49 -38.78 -1.97 3.69
CA LEU A 49 -37.96 -2.93 4.43
C LEU A 49 -36.90 -3.56 3.51
N LYS A 50 -37.26 -3.92 2.27
CA LYS A 50 -36.33 -4.43 1.24
C LYS A 50 -35.18 -3.46 1.00
N THR A 51 -35.48 -2.18 0.76
CA THR A 51 -34.44 -1.16 0.51
C THR A 51 -33.54 -0.91 1.71
N LYS A 52 -34.09 -0.92 2.94
CA LYS A 52 -33.28 -0.82 4.17
C LYS A 52 -32.35 -2.02 4.33
N LEU A 53 -32.83 -3.23 4.04
CA LEU A 53 -32.02 -4.44 4.13
C LEU A 53 -30.90 -4.46 3.08
N ASP A 54 -31.19 -4.02 1.85
CA ASP A 54 -30.20 -3.87 0.78
C ASP A 54 -29.11 -2.86 1.17
N TYR A 55 -29.51 -1.73 1.73
CA TYR A 55 -28.59 -0.71 2.23
C TYR A 55 -27.70 -1.25 3.36
N LEU A 56 -28.27 -1.98 4.31
CA LEU A 56 -27.52 -2.56 5.42
C LEU A 56 -26.53 -3.62 4.93
N ARG A 57 -26.94 -4.47 3.98
CA ARG A 57 -26.07 -5.46 3.35
C ARG A 57 -24.91 -4.78 2.62
N TYR A 58 -25.18 -3.72 1.88
CA TYR A 58 -24.14 -2.93 1.21
C TYR A 58 -23.14 -2.34 2.22
N ARG A 59 -23.65 -1.71 3.29
CA ARG A 59 -22.81 -1.18 4.38
C ARG A 59 -21.97 -2.26 5.06
N CYS A 60 -22.53 -3.42 5.35
CA CYS A 60 -21.78 -4.53 5.93
C CYS A 60 -20.68 -5.05 5.00
N ALA A 61 -20.95 -5.15 3.69
CA ALA A 61 -19.94 -5.55 2.71
C ALA A 61 -18.80 -4.52 2.62
N GLU A 62 -19.14 -3.23 2.64
CA GLU A 62 -18.16 -2.14 2.63
C GLU A 62 -17.28 -2.17 3.89
N HIS A 63 -17.89 -2.31 5.08
CA HIS A 63 -17.14 -2.43 6.32
C HIS A 63 -16.26 -3.67 6.37
N ALA A 64 -16.72 -4.81 5.84
CA ALA A 64 -15.90 -6.01 5.72
C ALA A 64 -14.68 -5.77 4.83
N ARG A 65 -14.86 -5.09 3.68
CA ARG A 65 -13.76 -4.72 2.79
C ARG A 65 -12.74 -3.79 3.43
N ILE A 66 -13.22 -2.77 4.14
CA ILE A 66 -12.34 -1.83 4.85
C ILE A 66 -11.53 -2.58 5.91
N LEU A 67 -12.17 -3.48 6.66
CA LEU A 67 -11.52 -4.26 7.71
C LEU A 67 -10.47 -5.21 7.12
N GLU A 68 -10.77 -5.89 6.00
CA GLU A 68 -9.80 -6.72 5.29
C GLU A 68 -8.60 -5.91 4.81
N LEU A 69 -8.83 -4.70 4.31
CA LEU A 69 -7.76 -3.82 3.86
C LEU A 69 -6.88 -3.35 5.03
N GLN A 70 -7.48 -3.01 6.17
CA GLN A 70 -6.75 -2.67 7.40
C GLN A 70 -5.94 -3.85 7.93
N LEU A 71 -6.53 -5.04 8.01
CA LEU A 71 -5.84 -6.26 8.43
C LEU A 71 -4.64 -6.58 7.52
N ASN A 72 -4.82 -6.48 6.20
CA ASN A 72 -3.73 -6.68 5.26
C ASN A 72 -2.62 -5.64 5.42
N HIS A 73 -2.99 -4.39 5.68
CA HIS A 73 -2.03 -3.32 5.92
C HIS A 73 -1.22 -3.55 7.20
N GLU A 74 -1.89 -3.89 8.31
CA GLU A 74 -1.24 -4.22 9.58
C GLU A 74 -0.36 -5.47 9.45
N ALA A 75 -0.83 -6.51 8.76
CA ALA A 75 -0.05 -7.72 8.50
C ALA A 75 1.24 -7.41 7.73
N LEU A 76 1.18 -6.50 6.74
CA LEU A 76 2.36 -6.05 6.01
C LEU A 76 3.32 -5.25 6.89
N ILE A 77 2.81 -4.35 7.74
CA ILE A 77 3.63 -3.59 8.69
C ILE A 77 4.32 -4.54 9.67
N LEU A 78 3.57 -5.46 10.26
CA LEU A 78 4.10 -6.46 11.20
C LEU A 78 5.14 -7.36 10.54
N SER A 79 4.88 -7.83 9.31
CA SER A 79 5.85 -8.65 8.57
C SER A 79 7.14 -7.88 8.24
N ARG A 80 7.03 -6.60 7.86
CA ARG A 80 8.21 -5.74 7.68
C ARG A 80 8.96 -5.54 8.98
N GLY A 81 8.25 -5.28 10.08
CA GLY A 81 8.82 -5.13 11.42
C GLY A 81 9.56 -6.40 11.85
N GLN A 82 8.95 -7.57 11.72
CA GLN A 82 9.56 -8.86 12.05
C GLN A 82 10.76 -9.20 11.15
N SER A 83 10.67 -8.91 9.85
CA SER A 83 11.78 -9.10 8.91
C SER A 83 12.98 -8.24 9.28
N GLN A 84 12.72 -6.98 9.67
CA GLN A 84 13.76 -6.08 10.15
C GLN A 84 14.34 -6.57 11.48
N LEU A 85 13.50 -6.96 12.44
CA LEU A 85 13.92 -7.52 13.72
C LEU A 85 14.77 -8.79 13.54
N ALA A 86 14.40 -9.66 12.61
CA ALA A 86 15.15 -10.88 12.31
C ALA A 86 16.52 -10.58 11.67
N LYS A 87 16.60 -9.55 10.82
CA LYS A 87 17.89 -9.08 10.26
C LYS A 87 18.78 -8.49 11.35
N ASP A 88 18.19 -7.71 12.25
CA ASP A 88 18.93 -7.07 13.35
C ASP A 88 19.39 -8.11 14.38
N ASN A 89 18.56 -9.09 14.73
CA ASN A 89 18.95 -10.22 15.58
C ASN A 89 20.07 -11.06 14.96
N LYS A 90 20.04 -11.31 13.65
CA LYS A 90 21.13 -12.03 12.96
C LYS A 90 22.45 -11.25 13.05
N ARG A 91 22.40 -9.93 12.84
CA ARG A 91 23.59 -9.07 12.96
C ARG A 91 24.12 -9.03 14.38
N PHE A 92 23.24 -8.87 15.36
CA PHE A 92 23.62 -8.86 16.78
C PHE A 92 24.20 -10.21 17.21
N SER A 93 23.56 -11.32 16.81
CA SER A 93 24.06 -12.68 17.11
C SER A 93 25.43 -12.93 16.48
N LEU A 94 25.68 -12.43 15.27
CA LEU A 94 26.98 -12.56 14.61
C LEU A 94 28.04 -11.77 15.37
N VAL A 95 27.76 -10.52 15.78
CA VAL A 95 28.67 -9.72 16.61
C VAL A 95 28.95 -10.44 17.94
N MET A 96 27.90 -10.95 18.60
CA MET A 96 28.04 -11.68 19.86
C MET A 96 28.93 -12.92 19.68
N LEU A 97 28.71 -13.72 18.64
CA LEU A 97 29.53 -14.88 18.32
C LEU A 97 30.98 -14.49 18.03
N LEU A 98 31.20 -13.42 17.24
CA LEU A 98 32.52 -13.01 16.78
C LEU A 98 33.39 -12.43 17.89
N TYR A 99 32.80 -11.75 18.88
CA TYR A 99 33.55 -11.07 19.93
C TYR A 99 33.50 -11.79 21.28
N ILE A 100 32.38 -12.40 21.65
CA ILE A 100 32.25 -13.08 22.96
C ILE A 100 32.84 -14.49 22.88
N SER A 101 32.66 -15.21 21.77
CA SER A 101 33.19 -16.58 21.66
C SER A 101 34.71 -16.64 21.75
N PRO A 102 35.50 -15.76 21.10
CA PRO A 102 36.94 -15.81 21.25
C PRO A 102 37.43 -15.40 22.64
N VAL A 103 36.75 -14.45 23.30
CA VAL A 103 37.06 -14.06 24.68
C VAL A 103 36.77 -15.19 25.65
N ALA A 104 35.65 -15.89 25.49
CA ALA A 104 35.33 -17.07 26.28
C ALA A 104 36.33 -18.21 26.02
N LEU A 105 36.74 -18.40 24.76
CA LEU A 105 37.71 -19.43 24.38
C LEU A 105 39.11 -19.11 24.94
N THR A 106 39.58 -17.87 24.85
CA THR A 106 40.85 -17.47 25.48
C THR A 106 40.79 -17.59 27.00
N ALA A 107 39.70 -17.13 27.64
CA ALA A 107 39.52 -17.30 29.08
C ALA A 107 39.54 -18.78 29.48
N SER A 108 38.88 -19.65 28.72
CA SER A 108 38.87 -21.10 28.96
C SER A 108 40.27 -21.72 28.82
N VAL A 109 41.04 -21.35 27.80
CA VAL A 109 42.40 -21.88 27.59
C VAL A 109 43.35 -21.42 28.70
N PHE A 110 43.20 -20.19 29.20
CA PHE A 110 44.01 -19.66 30.30
C PHE A 110 43.57 -20.13 31.68
N SER A 111 42.32 -20.57 31.83
CA SER A 111 41.81 -21.14 33.08
C SER A 111 42.22 -22.60 33.31
N MET A 112 42.89 -23.25 32.34
CA MET A 112 43.33 -24.63 32.49
C MET A 112 44.70 -24.71 33.16
N ASP A 113 44.77 -25.40 34.30
CA ASP A 113 46.00 -25.55 35.11
C ASP A 113 47.14 -26.30 34.39
N LYS A 114 46.83 -27.01 33.31
CA LYS A 114 47.81 -27.74 32.48
C LYS A 114 47.85 -27.14 31.07
N PRO A 115 49.03 -26.78 30.55
CA PRO A 115 49.16 -26.24 29.21
C PRO A 115 48.90 -27.36 28.18
N ILE A 116 47.74 -27.30 27.52
CA ILE A 116 47.31 -28.29 26.53
C ILE A 116 47.86 -27.95 25.14
N LEU A 117 48.23 -26.69 24.93
CA LEU A 117 48.86 -26.20 23.71
C LEU A 117 50.33 -25.88 23.98
N PRO A 118 51.28 -26.62 23.40
CA PRO A 118 52.72 -26.43 23.65
C PRO A 118 53.23 -25.06 23.16
N LEU A 119 52.44 -24.35 22.35
CA LEU A 119 52.80 -23.08 21.73
C LEU A 119 52.38 -21.84 22.55
N VAL A 120 51.40 -21.97 23.45
CA VAL A 120 50.81 -20.82 24.16
C VAL A 120 51.26 -20.85 25.62
N ARG A 121 52.09 -19.88 26.02
CA ARG A 121 52.48 -19.72 27.43
C ARG A 121 51.36 -19.01 28.19
N PRO A 122 50.97 -19.47 29.39
CA PRO A 122 49.94 -18.82 30.19
C PRO A 122 50.47 -17.56 30.88
N THR A 123 50.84 -16.55 30.09
CA THR A 123 51.23 -15.22 30.58
C THR A 123 50.24 -14.16 30.11
N PHE A 124 50.05 -13.11 30.90
CA PHE A 124 49.12 -12.01 30.57
C PHE A 124 49.39 -11.39 29.19
N ALA A 125 50.66 -11.32 28.79
CA ALA A 125 51.05 -10.83 27.46
C ALA A 125 50.50 -11.70 26.32
N TRP A 126 50.47 -13.03 26.48
CA TRP A 126 49.89 -13.93 25.49
C TRP A 126 48.36 -13.83 25.44
N PHE A 127 47.70 -13.61 26.58
CA PHE A 127 46.27 -13.34 26.64
C PHE A 127 45.91 -12.06 25.87
N ALA A 128 46.64 -10.97 26.13
CA ALA A 128 46.48 -9.71 25.42
C ALA A 128 46.76 -9.85 23.91
N ALA A 129 47.80 -10.59 23.52
CA ALA A 129 48.12 -10.86 22.12
C ALA A 129 47.02 -11.65 21.41
N LEU A 130 46.43 -12.65 22.07
CA LEU A 130 45.32 -13.42 21.51
C LEU A 130 44.05 -12.58 21.35
N ILE A 131 43.70 -11.76 22.35
CA ILE A 131 42.58 -10.81 22.23
C ILE A 131 42.81 -9.83 21.07
N LEU A 132 44.04 -9.32 20.93
CA LEU A 132 44.39 -8.42 19.84
C LEU A 132 44.33 -9.11 18.48
N LEU A 133 44.76 -10.37 18.38
CA LEU A 133 44.65 -11.17 17.17
C LEU A 133 43.19 -11.45 16.80
N PHE A 134 42.36 -11.83 17.76
CA PHE A 134 40.94 -12.08 17.54
C PHE A 134 40.16 -10.80 17.22
N SER A 135 40.51 -9.67 17.82
CA SER A 135 39.89 -8.37 17.49
C SER A 135 40.28 -7.91 16.08
N LEU A 136 41.54 -8.09 15.68
CA LEU A 136 41.98 -7.84 14.30
C LEU A 136 41.26 -8.75 13.31
N GLY A 137 41.17 -10.04 13.62
CA GLY A 137 40.43 -11.01 12.80
C GLY A 137 38.95 -10.63 12.67
N GLY A 138 38.32 -10.24 13.77
CA GLY A 138 36.95 -9.74 13.76
C GLY A 138 36.79 -8.48 12.90
N LEU A 139 37.76 -7.57 12.93
CA LEU A 139 37.78 -6.35 12.12
C LEU A 139 37.95 -6.64 10.63
N VAL A 140 38.78 -7.63 10.27
CA VAL A 140 38.92 -8.11 8.88
C VAL A 140 37.62 -8.76 8.39
N VAL A 141 36.98 -9.59 9.21
CA VAL A 141 35.69 -10.22 8.87
C VAL A 141 34.59 -9.17 8.70
N HIS A 142 34.52 -8.18 9.60
CA HIS A 142 33.61 -7.05 9.45
C HIS A 142 33.90 -6.24 8.20
N GLY A 143 35.16 -5.96 7.91
CA GLY A 143 35.58 -5.28 6.69
C GLY A 143 35.19 -6.05 5.43
N ALA A 144 35.39 -7.37 5.41
CA ALA A 144 35.05 -8.23 4.28
C ALA A 144 33.53 -8.34 4.06
N LEU A 145 32.75 -8.52 5.13
CA LEU A 145 31.28 -8.54 5.07
C LEU A 145 30.71 -7.19 4.65
N PHE A 146 31.27 -6.09 5.16
CA PHE A 146 30.90 -4.74 4.78
C PHE A 146 31.24 -4.48 3.31
N TRP A 147 32.44 -4.84 2.87
CA TRP A 147 32.86 -4.72 1.48
C TRP A 147 31.97 -5.53 0.53
N TRP A 148 31.59 -6.75 0.93
CA TRP A 148 30.68 -7.59 0.17
C TRP A 148 29.27 -6.97 0.05
N GLN A 149 28.71 -6.46 1.15
CA GLN A 149 27.43 -5.74 1.12
C GLN A 149 27.49 -4.49 0.24
N TRP A 150 28.57 -3.70 0.33
CA TRP A 150 28.75 -2.53 -0.52
C TRP A 150 28.89 -2.89 -1.99
N ARG A 151 29.50 -4.04 -2.31
CA ARG A 151 29.58 -4.53 -3.69
C ARG A 151 28.20 -4.82 -4.28
N GLU A 152 27.31 -5.47 -3.52
CA GLU A 152 25.92 -5.69 -3.95
C GLU A 152 25.15 -4.38 -4.16
N VAL A 153 25.33 -3.40 -3.28
CA VAL A 153 24.72 -2.06 -3.41
C VAL A 153 25.28 -1.33 -4.64
N MET A 154 26.58 -1.41 -4.88
CA MET A 154 27.23 -0.79 -6.04
C MET A 154 26.77 -1.45 -7.35
N ASP A 155 26.62 -2.77 -7.39
CA ASP A 155 26.09 -3.49 -8.56
C ASP A 155 24.62 -3.14 -8.83
N LEU A 156 23.82 -2.95 -7.78
CA LEU A 156 22.43 -2.49 -7.89
C LEU A 156 22.38 -1.05 -8.42
N CYS A 157 23.15 -0.13 -7.83
CA CYS A 157 23.30 1.25 -8.29
C CYS A 157 23.82 1.35 -9.72
N ARG A 158 24.63 0.40 -10.18
CA ARG A 158 25.12 0.34 -11.57
C ARG A 158 24.06 -0.12 -12.57
N ARG A 159 23.07 -0.91 -12.14
CA ARG A 159 21.92 -1.35 -12.97
C ARG A 159 20.77 -0.36 -13.01
N PHE A 160 20.58 0.44 -11.97
CA PHE A 160 19.51 1.45 -11.92
C PHE A 160 19.53 2.54 -13.02
N PRO A 161 20.68 3.08 -13.50
CA PRO A 161 20.65 4.10 -14.55
C PRO A 161 20.15 3.55 -15.89
N THR A 162 20.35 2.26 -16.19
CA THR A 162 19.92 1.67 -17.46
C THR A 162 18.40 1.50 -17.55
N ASP A 163 17.73 1.11 -16.47
CA ASP A 163 16.27 0.92 -16.49
C ASP A 163 15.49 2.24 -16.51
N LEU A 164 16.01 3.27 -15.84
CA LEU A 164 15.39 4.60 -15.86
C LEU A 164 15.46 5.24 -17.26
N ILE A 165 16.56 5.00 -18.01
CA ILE A 165 16.73 5.47 -19.39
C ILE A 165 15.77 4.76 -20.35
N VAL A 166 15.48 3.47 -20.13
CA VAL A 166 14.50 2.72 -20.94
C VAL A 166 13.07 3.23 -20.68
N LEU A 167 12.69 3.48 -19.42
CA LEU A 167 11.38 4.05 -19.06
C LEU A 167 11.16 5.47 -19.60
N LEU A 168 12.20 6.31 -19.59
CA LEU A 168 12.18 7.64 -20.21
C LEU A 168 12.06 7.60 -21.74
N ARG A 169 12.60 6.57 -22.41
CA ARG A 169 12.43 6.40 -23.87
C ARG A 169 11.01 5.95 -24.24
N PHE A 170 10.34 5.17 -23.41
CA PHE A 170 8.95 4.74 -23.65
C PHE A 170 7.95 5.90 -23.51
N THR A 171 8.15 6.79 -22.54
CA THR A 171 7.29 7.96 -22.35
C THR A 171 7.43 9.00 -23.48
N ARG A 172 8.58 9.06 -24.15
CA ARG A 172 8.81 10.03 -25.25
C ARG A 172 8.21 9.62 -26.60
N ARG A 173 7.86 8.34 -26.81
CA ARG A 173 7.28 7.84 -28.08
C ARG A 173 5.75 7.96 -28.18
N GLY A 174 5.07 8.41 -27.13
CA GLY A 174 3.60 8.46 -27.05
C GLY A 174 2.92 9.78 -27.46
N ARG A 175 3.65 10.80 -27.90
CA ARG A 175 3.06 12.07 -28.39
C ARG A 175 3.36 12.30 -29.87
N LYS A 176 2.58 11.67 -30.75
CA LYS A 176 2.27 12.28 -32.05
C LYS A 176 0.92 12.98 -31.92
N PRO A 177 0.82 14.29 -32.19
CA PRO A 177 -0.48 14.95 -32.28
C PRO A 177 -1.21 14.49 -33.55
N PRO A 178 -2.55 14.37 -33.53
CA PRO A 178 -3.32 14.08 -34.73
C PRO A 178 -3.28 15.31 -35.65
N GLN A 179 -2.54 15.20 -36.74
CA GLN A 179 -2.86 15.93 -37.97
C GLN A 179 -3.94 15.11 -38.65
N ASP A 180 -5.12 15.71 -38.85
CA ASP A 180 -6.07 15.43 -39.93
C ASP A 180 -7.46 15.97 -39.53
N ILE A 181 -7.72 17.27 -39.75
CA ILE A 181 -9.03 17.77 -40.23
C ILE A 181 -8.76 19.08 -40.99
N GLU A 182 -8.52 18.96 -42.30
CA GLU A 182 -8.68 20.05 -43.24
C GLU A 182 -9.93 19.76 -44.10
N ARG A 183 -10.72 20.81 -44.39
CA ARG A 183 -11.87 20.93 -45.31
C ARG A 183 -13.30 20.65 -44.80
N ALA A 184 -14.01 21.76 -44.57
CA ALA A 184 -15.13 22.30 -45.38
C ALA A 184 -16.10 23.00 -44.40
N ALA A 185 -16.29 24.32 -44.37
CA ALA A 185 -16.87 25.25 -45.35
C ALA A 185 -16.62 26.68 -44.80
N GLY A 186 -16.42 27.76 -45.54
CA GLY A 186 -16.90 28.13 -46.87
C GLY A 186 -17.91 29.27 -46.74
N MET A 187 -17.44 30.52 -46.92
CA MET A 187 -18.18 31.79 -47.19
C MET A 187 -19.06 32.37 -46.04
N THR A 188 -19.06 33.66 -45.68
CA THR A 188 -18.89 34.93 -46.43
C THR A 188 -18.46 36.10 -45.51
N PRO A 189 -17.98 37.24 -46.06
CA PRO A 189 -17.35 38.34 -45.32
C PRO A 189 -18.25 39.57 -45.10
N GLY A 190 -17.93 40.36 -44.07
CA GLY A 190 -18.19 41.80 -44.01
C GLY A 190 -19.17 42.26 -42.93
N LEU A 191 -18.69 42.91 -41.88
CA LEU A 191 -18.80 44.37 -41.70
C LEU A 191 -18.05 44.82 -40.43
N ALA A 192 -17.57 46.06 -40.48
CA ALA A 192 -16.61 46.69 -39.59
C ALA A 192 -17.24 47.39 -38.37
N ILE A 193 -16.35 48.00 -37.57
CA ILE A 193 -16.57 49.03 -36.53
C ILE A 193 -16.84 48.43 -35.13
N GLY A 194 -16.13 48.77 -34.06
CA GLY A 194 -15.09 49.76 -33.83
C GLY A 194 -14.66 49.73 -32.35
N ASP A 195 -13.53 50.40 -32.11
CA ASP A 195 -13.09 51.03 -30.87
C ASP A 195 -12.65 50.20 -29.65
N ALA A 196 -11.34 50.29 -29.41
CA ALA A 196 -10.70 50.13 -28.11
C ALA A 196 -11.13 51.25 -27.14
N PRO A 197 -10.85 51.14 -25.83
CA PRO A 197 -9.55 51.64 -25.41
C PRO A 197 -8.83 50.80 -24.36
N ARG A 198 -7.53 51.06 -24.40
CA ARG A 198 -6.42 50.56 -23.61
C ARG A 198 -6.28 51.43 -22.36
N VAL A 199 -6.40 50.83 -21.18
CA VAL A 199 -5.96 51.35 -19.88
C VAL A 199 -5.55 50.11 -19.08
N GLY A 200 -4.40 49.97 -18.44
CA GLY A 200 -3.38 50.91 -18.02
C GLY A 200 -2.73 50.22 -16.83
N SER A 201 -1.45 49.85 -17.00
CA SER A 201 -0.57 49.33 -15.96
C SER A 201 -0.56 50.21 -14.73
N SER A 202 -0.60 49.64 -13.52
CA SER A 202 0.29 50.04 -12.42
C SER A 202 0.30 49.04 -11.27
N ASP A 203 1.51 48.84 -10.80
CA ASP A 203 2.00 48.00 -9.72
C ASP A 203 1.43 48.34 -8.33
N THR A 204 1.65 47.38 -7.42
CA THR A 204 2.13 47.47 -6.02
C THR A 204 1.37 46.41 -5.19
N GLY A 205 1.99 45.48 -4.45
CA GLY A 205 3.25 45.54 -3.73
C GLY A 205 2.97 45.72 -2.24
N ASN A 206 2.83 44.62 -1.48
CA ASN A 206 3.06 44.41 -0.03
C ASN A 206 2.10 43.31 0.50
N ALA A 207 2.53 42.19 1.09
CA ALA A 207 3.43 41.94 2.22
C ALA A 207 2.86 42.40 3.58
N SER A 208 2.66 41.43 4.51
CA SER A 208 2.69 41.46 5.99
C SER A 208 1.54 40.58 6.54
N HIS A 209 1.83 39.44 7.18
CA HIS A 209 1.95 39.29 8.64
C HIS A 209 0.75 39.85 9.41
N VAL A 210 -0.17 38.99 9.85
CA VAL A 210 -0.36 38.47 11.23
C VAL A 210 -1.12 37.15 11.15
#